data_AF-A0A821S8R9-F1
#
_entry.id   AF-A0A821S8R9-F1
#
_cell.length_a   1.000
_cell.length_b   1.000
_cell.length_c   1.000
_cell.angle_alpha   90.00
_cell.angle_beta   90.00
_cell.angle_gamma   90.00
#
_symmetry.space_group_name_H-M   'P 1'
#
loop_
_entity.id
_entity.type
_entity.pdbx_description
1 polymer ?
#
loop_
_entity_poly.entity_id
_entity_poly.type
_entity_poly.pdbx_seq_one_letter_code
_entity_poly.pdbx_strand_id
1 'polypeptide(L)'
;DDKVLIGSFLATGLNSPVYNTSWLYFHTISLYWRLMGNASQALNCLFQSYLLSPSNVKDLTYLSMALLLYNSQLNINEAIYLLYESLSIDPNGLILTHFTLGNAMARKGH
;
A
#
# COMPACT_ATOMS: atom_id res chain seq x y z
N ASP A 1 14.82 6.95 -20.43
CA ASP A 1 14.58 7.11 -18.99
C ASP A 1 14.20 5.75 -18.43
N ASP A 2 14.99 5.25 -17.48
CA ASP A 2 14.84 3.92 -16.90
C ASP A 2 13.46 3.73 -16.24
N LYS A 3 12.86 4.80 -15.73
CA LYS A 3 11.51 4.75 -15.13
C LYS A 3 10.45 4.34 -16.16
N VAL A 4 10.52 4.88 -17.37
CA VAL A 4 9.57 4.57 -18.44
C VAL A 4 9.71 3.11 -18.88
N LEU A 5 10.94 2.59 -18.94
CA LEU A 5 11.20 1.19 -19.29
C LEU A 5 10.67 0.23 -18.21
N ILE A 6 10.86 0.55 -16.93
CA ILE A 6 10.29 -0.23 -15.82
C ILE A 6 8.76 -0.22 -15.89
N GLY A 7 8.16 0.95 -16.13
CA GLY A 7 6.71 1.09 -16.27
C GLY A 7 6.13 0.26 -17.40
N SER A 8 6.77 0.25 -18.57
CA SER A 8 6.32 -0.56 -19.72
C SER A 8 6.46 -2.06 -19.45
N PHE A 9 7.56 -2.50 -18.83
CA PHE A 9 7.75 -3.90 -18.42
C PHE A 9 6.66 -4.35 -17.44
N LEU A 10 6.37 -3.54 -16.43
CA LEU A 10 5.32 -3.82 -15.45
C LEU A 10 3.93 -3.93 -16.12
N ALA A 11 3.64 -3.04 -17.07
CA ALA A 11 2.40 -3.06 -17.83
C ALA A 11 2.29 -4.30 -18.73
N THR A 12 3.35 -4.68 -19.44
CA THR A 12 3.36 -5.90 -20.27
C THR A 12 3.15 -7.15 -19.43
N GLY A 13 3.73 -7.22 -18.22
CA GLY A 13 3.53 -8.35 -17.33
C GLY A 13 2.07 -8.56 -16.91
N LEU A 14 1.25 -7.52 -16.83
CA LEU A 14 -0.18 -7.65 -16.53
C LEU A 14 -0.98 -8.43 -17.59
N ASN A 15 -0.44 -8.62 -18.78
CA ASN A 15 -1.06 -9.48 -19.80
C ASN A 15 -0.95 -10.98 -19.46
N SER A 16 -0.10 -11.36 -18.50
CA SER A 16 0.04 -12.73 -18.03
C SER A 16 -0.92 -13.01 -16.86
N PRO A 17 -1.67 -14.13 -16.89
CA PRO A 17 -2.56 -14.52 -15.80
C PRO A 17 -1.81 -14.76 -14.48
N VAL A 18 -0.53 -15.14 -14.55
CA VAL A 18 0.33 -15.36 -13.37
C VAL A 18 0.56 -14.06 -12.60
N TYR A 19 0.68 -12.93 -13.31
CA TYR A 19 1.01 -11.65 -12.71
C TYR A 19 -0.22 -10.82 -12.37
N ASN A 20 -1.27 -10.84 -13.20
CA ASN A 20 -2.49 -10.07 -12.95
C ASN A 20 -3.42 -10.66 -11.87
N THR A 21 -3.07 -11.83 -11.32
CA THR A 21 -3.72 -12.42 -10.13
C THR A 21 -2.79 -12.41 -8.91
N SER A 22 -1.58 -11.87 -9.04
CA SER A 22 -0.60 -11.82 -7.95
C SER A 22 -0.71 -10.53 -7.14
N TRP A 23 -1.06 -10.66 -5.86
CA TRP A 23 -1.10 -9.54 -4.93
C TRP A 23 0.26 -8.82 -4.84
N LEU A 24 1.36 -9.59 -4.86
CA LEU A 24 2.72 -9.06 -4.76
C LEU A 24 3.11 -8.26 -6.00
N TYR A 25 2.62 -8.67 -7.16
CA TYR A 25 2.84 -7.95 -8.41
C TYR A 25 2.15 -6.58 -8.39
N PHE A 26 0.89 -6.52 -7.95
CA PHE A 26 0.21 -5.24 -7.72
C PHE A 26 0.88 -4.38 -6.65
N HIS A 27 1.40 -4.99 -5.59
CA HIS A 27 2.18 -4.26 -4.59
C HIS A 27 3.43 -3.63 -5.21
N THR A 28 4.13 -4.36 -6.08
CA THR A 28 5.30 -3.86 -6.82
C THR A 28 4.94 -2.71 -7.75
N ILE A 29 3.83 -2.80 -8.48
CA ILE A 29 3.34 -1.70 -9.33
C ILE A 29 3.01 -0.47 -8.49
N SER A 30 2.47 -0.65 -7.28
CA SER A 30 2.22 0.48 -6.38
C SER A 30 3.51 1.23 -6.02
N LEU A 31 4.62 0.52 -5.82
CA LEU A 31 5.94 1.13 -5.55
C LEU A 31 6.41 1.93 -6.75
N TYR A 32 6.23 1.41 -7.97
CA TYR A 32 6.51 2.17 -9.19
C TYR A 32 5.73 3.49 -9.24
N TRP A 33 4.42 3.48 -8.98
CA TRP A 33 3.62 4.70 -8.99
C TRP A 33 4.02 5.69 -7.89
N ARG A 34 4.48 5.22 -6.73
CA ARG A 34 5.06 6.08 -5.68
C ARG A 34 6.34 6.76 -6.18
N LEU A 35 7.22 6.05 -6.89
CA LEU A 35 8.44 6.63 -7.49
C LEU A 35 8.13 7.66 -8.58
N MET A 36 6.98 7.52 -9.23
CA MET A 36 6.46 8.49 -10.20
C MET A 36 5.71 9.66 -9.56
N GLY A 37 5.54 9.66 -8.23
CA GLY A 37 4.81 10.69 -7.50
C GLY A 37 3.28 10.63 -7.66
N ASN A 38 2.75 9.53 -8.20
CA ASN A 38 1.31 9.37 -8.42
C ASN A 38 0.68 8.52 -7.30
N ALA A 39 0.29 9.18 -6.21
CA ALA A 39 -0.32 8.52 -5.06
C ALA A 39 -1.67 7.86 -5.39
N SER A 40 -2.47 8.43 -6.29
CA SER A 40 -3.77 7.86 -6.68
C SER A 40 -3.61 6.51 -7.38
N GLN A 41 -2.72 6.43 -8.37
CA GLN A 41 -2.44 5.16 -9.06
C GLN A 41 -1.77 4.15 -8.14
N ALA A 42 -0.89 4.60 -7.25
CA ALA A 42 -0.31 3.72 -6.23
C ALA A 42 -1.39 3.13 -5.31
N LEU A 43 -2.37 3.93 -4.88
CA LEU A 43 -3.47 3.48 -4.03
C LEU A 43 -4.38 2.49 -4.77
N ASN A 44 -4.72 2.76 -6.03
CA ASN A 44 -5.49 1.82 -6.86
C ASN A 44 -4.80 0.45 -6.97
N CYS A 45 -3.48 0.44 -7.19
CA CYS A 45 -2.72 -0.81 -7.23
C CYS A 45 -2.67 -1.51 -5.87
N LEU A 46 -2.59 -0.78 -4.75
CA LEU A 46 -2.66 -1.38 -3.42
C LEU A 46 -4.04 -1.96 -3.11
N PHE A 47 -5.12 -1.32 -3.56
CA PHE A 47 -6.47 -1.90 -3.43
C PHE A 47 -6.56 -3.24 -4.17
N GLN A 48 -6.04 -3.33 -5.40
CA GLN A 48 -5.96 -4.61 -6.12
C GLN A 48 -5.10 -5.63 -5.39
N SER A 49 -3.95 -5.20 -4.86
CA SER A 49 -3.08 -6.04 -4.01
C SER A 49 -3.85 -6.59 -2.80
N TYR A 50 -4.61 -5.76 -2.10
CA TYR A 50 -5.42 -6.14 -0.95
C TYR A 50 -6.51 -7.17 -1.31
N LEU A 51 -7.21 -6.98 -2.43
CA LEU A 51 -8.26 -7.90 -2.88
C LEU A 51 -7.72 -9.31 -3.17
N LEU A 52 -6.50 -9.39 -3.71
CA LEU A 52 -5.84 -10.64 -4.08
C LEU A 52 -5.02 -11.25 -2.93
N SER A 53 -4.82 -10.51 -1.84
CA SER A 53 -3.97 -10.92 -0.72
C SER A 53 -4.64 -12.00 0.14
N PRO A 54 -3.94 -13.10 0.45
CA PRO A 54 -4.36 -14.03 1.49
C PRO A 54 -4.55 -13.33 2.84
N SER A 55 -5.48 -13.83 3.67
CA SER A 55 -5.85 -13.18 4.93
C SER A 55 -4.68 -12.91 5.88
N ASN A 56 -3.66 -13.78 5.87
CA ASN A 56 -2.48 -13.69 6.74
C ASN A 56 -1.44 -12.63 6.31
N VAL A 57 -1.58 -12.02 5.13
CA VAL A 57 -0.70 -10.93 4.64
C VAL A 57 -1.45 -9.63 4.38
N LYS A 58 -2.75 -9.59 4.71
CA LYS A 58 -3.58 -8.40 4.53
C LYS A 58 -3.15 -7.24 5.42
N ASP A 59 -2.62 -7.55 6.60
CA ASP A 59 -2.00 -6.58 7.52
C ASP A 59 -0.94 -5.72 6.82
N LEU A 60 -0.08 -6.34 5.99
CA LEU A 60 0.95 -5.66 5.20
C LEU A 60 0.35 -4.74 4.13
N THR A 61 -0.71 -5.18 3.45
CA THR A 61 -1.38 -4.34 2.45
C THR A 61 -2.07 -3.14 3.09
N TYR A 62 -2.72 -3.33 4.25
CA TYR A 62 -3.30 -2.24 5.03
C TYR A 62 -2.26 -1.24 5.48
N LEU A 63 -1.14 -1.71 6.06
CA LEU A 63 -0.02 -0.85 6.43
C LEU A 63 0.51 -0.05 5.24
N SER A 64 0.68 -0.71 4.09
CA SER A 64 1.21 -0.05 2.90
C SER A 64 0.26 1.03 2.34
N MET A 65 -1.07 0.81 2.39
CA MET A 65 -2.07 1.81 2.06
C MET A 65 -2.06 2.98 3.05
N ALA A 66 -2.00 2.69 4.35
CA ALA A 66 -1.93 3.70 5.39
C ALA A 66 -0.69 4.59 5.25
N LEU A 67 0.48 4.00 5.01
CA LEU A 67 1.73 4.73 4.78
C LEU A 67 1.63 5.64 3.57
N LEU A 68 0.98 5.18 2.49
CA LEU A 68 0.79 6.02 1.31
C LEU A 68 -0.08 7.23 1.63
N LEU A 69 -1.22 7.04 2.28
CA LEU A 69 -2.15 8.11 2.65
C LEU A 69 -1.54 9.09 3.66
N TYR A 70 -0.80 8.57 4.64
CA TYR A 70 -0.08 9.37 5.62
C TYR A 70 0.99 10.25 4.95
N ASN A 71 1.85 9.68 4.10
CA ASN A 71 2.94 10.42 3.46
C ASN A 71 2.46 11.40 2.39
N SER A 72 1.39 11.04 1.66
CA SER A 72 0.79 11.92 0.66
C SER A 72 -0.10 13.02 1.26
N GLN A 73 -0.31 13.00 2.59
CA GLN A 73 -1.14 13.95 3.33
C GLN A 73 -2.59 14.03 2.80
N LEU A 74 -3.05 12.97 2.12
CA LEU A 74 -4.36 12.95 1.48
C LEU A 74 -5.48 12.84 2.52
N ASN A 75 -5.40 11.85 3.41
CA ASN A 75 -6.44 11.59 4.41
C ASN A 75 -5.86 10.90 5.65
N ILE A 76 -5.60 11.69 6.69
CA ILE A 76 -5.00 11.17 7.92
C ILE A 76 -5.95 10.27 8.72
N ASN A 77 -7.26 10.53 8.67
CA ASN A 77 -8.24 9.72 9.38
C ASN A 77 -8.35 8.32 8.77
N GLU A 78 -8.32 8.24 7.44
CA GLU A 78 -8.32 6.96 6.73
C GLU A 78 -7.02 6.19 6.92
N ALA A 79 -5.87 6.89 6.96
CA ALA A 79 -4.61 6.26 7.33
C ALA A 79 -4.67 5.62 8.73
N ILE A 80 -5.23 6.33 9.71
CA ILE A 80 -5.43 5.79 11.08
C ILE A 80 -6.36 4.58 11.07
N TYR A 81 -7.49 4.66 10.36
CA TYR A 81 -8.43 3.55 10.23
C TYR A 81 -7.74 2.30 9.68
N LEU A 82 -6.99 2.42 8.59
CA LEU A 82 -6.27 1.30 7.98
C LEU A 82 -5.18 0.72 8.89
N LEU A 83 -4.54 1.53 9.74
CA LEU A 83 -3.59 1.04 10.74
C LEU A 83 -4.29 0.20 11.82
N TYR A 84 -5.50 0.59 12.24
CA TYR A 84 -6.30 -0.24 13.15
C TYR A 84 -6.74 -1.56 12.49
N GLU A 85 -7.14 -1.53 11.22
CA GLU A 85 -7.44 -2.76 10.46
C GLU A 85 -6.22 -3.67 10.30
N SER A 86 -5.02 -3.10 10.15
CA SER A 86 -3.78 -3.88 10.15
C SER A 86 -3.56 -4.59 11.50
N LEU A 87 -3.74 -3.86 12.62
CA LEU A 87 -3.59 -4.40 13.97
C LEU A 87 -4.71 -5.36 14.40
N SER A 88 -5.89 -5.30 13.77
CA SER A 88 -6.98 -6.26 14.05
C SER A 88 -6.65 -7.65 13.49
N ILE A 89 -5.86 -7.71 12.41
CA ILE A 89 -5.36 -8.95 11.80
C ILE A 89 -4.18 -9.49 12.60
N ASP A 90 -3.20 -8.64 12.91
CA ASP A 90 -2.06 -9.01 13.75
C ASP A 90 -1.79 -7.93 14.82
N PRO A 91 -2.27 -8.14 16.06
CA PRO A 91 -2.07 -7.20 17.16
C PRO A 91 -0.60 -6.99 17.54
N ASN A 92 0.22 -8.03 17.34
CA ASN A 92 1.67 -7.98 17.54
C ASN A 92 2.40 -7.71 16.23
N GLY A 93 1.68 -7.19 15.22
CA GLY A 93 2.16 -6.97 13.88
C GLY A 93 3.35 -6.02 13.80
N LEU A 94 3.74 -5.71 12.58
CA LEU A 94 4.95 -4.96 12.27
C LEU A 94 5.12 -3.74 13.19
N ILE A 95 6.31 -3.59 13.79
CA ILE A 95 6.69 -2.43 14.64
C ILE A 95 6.36 -1.10 13.94
N LEU A 96 6.50 -1.11 12.61
CA LEU A 96 6.18 0.03 11.76
C LEU A 96 4.70 0.46 11.84
N THR A 97 3.76 -0.45 12.06
CA THR A 97 2.33 -0.13 12.20
C THR A 97 2.08 0.71 13.46
N HIS A 98 2.60 0.26 14.61
CA HIS A 98 2.51 1.00 15.87
C HIS A 98 3.21 2.36 15.78
N PHE A 99 4.41 2.41 15.20
CA PHE A 99 5.16 3.66 14.99
C PHE A 99 4.39 4.65 14.10
N THR A 100 3.82 4.17 12.99
CA THR A 100 3.06 5.01 12.06
C THR A 100 1.77 5.52 12.71
N LEU A 101 1.09 4.68 13.51
CA LEU A 101 -0.13 5.05 14.21
C LEU A 101 0.12 6.16 15.23
N GLY A 102 1.19 6.06 16.02
CA GLY A 102 1.58 7.11 16.96
C GLY A 102 1.82 8.45 16.27
N ASN A 103 2.56 8.44 15.15
CA ASN A 103 2.83 9.65 14.36
C ASN A 103 1.56 10.23 13.73
N ALA A 104 0.68 9.37 13.21
CA ALA A 104 -0.58 9.80 12.61
C ALA A 104 -1.52 10.43 13.65
N MET A 105 -1.59 9.88 14.87
CA MET A 105 -2.37 10.44 15.97
C MET A 105 -1.84 11.80 16.43
N ALA A 106 -0.53 11.91 16.63
CA ALA A 106 0.11 13.18 17.00
C ALA A 106 -0.17 14.27 15.95
N ARG A 107 -0.09 13.92 14.67
CA ARG A 107 -0.38 14.83 13.56
C ARG A 107 -1.86 15.19 13.45
N LYS A 108 -2.78 14.31 13.87
CA LYS A 108 -4.22 14.61 13.96
C LYS A 108 -4.55 15.60 15.07
N GLY A 109 -3.65 15.79 16.06
CA GLY A 109 -3.82 16.74 17.16
C GLY A 109 -4.52 16.16 18.39
N HIS A 110 -4.38 14.85 18.62
CA HIS A 110 -4.67 14.23 19.91
C HIS A 110 -3.45 14.28 20.83
#